data_AF-A0A9E2C064-F1
#
_entry.id   AF-A0A9E2C064-F1
#
_cell.length_a   1.000
_cell.length_b   1.000
_cell.length_c   1.000
_cell.angle_alpha   90.00
_cell.angle_beta   90.00
_cell.angle_gamma   90.00
#
_symmetry.space_group_name_H-M   'P 1'
#
loop_
_entity.id
_entity.type
_entity.pdbx_description
1 polymer ?
#
loop_
_entity_poly.entity_id
_entity_poly.type
_entity_poly.pdbx_seq_one_letter_code
_entity_poly.pdbx_strand_id
1 'polypeptide(L)'
;MAADNNCSCPEVEVKEIEWHNKDMDWSGKFFYFEDVRHAFNVPLGLEAKRTEMKQDIERKGYTMINPDLTLHESGMFTGRIFVEIENPEQLDANVIQFGDARILTRYYKGSAAGMKRALEELKTFTLDKTHILPRSIYIWHLTCPKCAGKRGGDKSILFAKV
;
A
#
# COMPACT_ATOMS: atom_id res chain seq x y z
N MET A 1 12.15 -28.35 -1.35
CA MET A 1 11.50 -27.03 -1.27
C MET A 1 11.97 -26.33 0.00
N ALA A 2 12.82 -25.31 -0.11
CA ALA A 2 13.23 -24.52 1.03
C ALA A 2 12.41 -23.22 1.06
N ALA A 3 11.37 -23.20 1.88
CA ALA A 3 10.74 -21.98 2.36
C ALA A 3 11.77 -21.32 3.30
N ASP A 4 12.60 -20.44 2.74
CA ASP A 4 13.66 -19.79 3.51
C ASP A 4 13.17 -18.45 4.07
N ASN A 5 12.53 -18.59 5.24
CA ASN A 5 12.54 -17.71 6.41
C ASN A 5 12.26 -16.20 6.25
N ASN A 6 11.01 -15.83 6.58
CA ASN A 6 10.61 -14.56 7.19
C ASN A 6 10.58 -13.30 6.27
N CYS A 7 9.81 -13.33 5.16
CA CYS A 7 9.24 -12.10 4.58
C CYS A 7 7.71 -12.15 4.56
N SER A 8 7.06 -11.07 4.98
CA SER A 8 5.61 -10.81 4.84
C SER A 8 5.24 -10.16 3.50
N CYS A 9 5.97 -10.49 2.43
CA CYS A 9 5.78 -9.97 1.07
C CYS A 9 4.57 -10.68 0.42
N PRO A 10 3.68 -9.99 -0.31
CA PRO A 10 2.55 -10.66 -0.95
C PRO A 10 3.03 -11.72 -1.95
N GLU A 11 2.37 -12.88 -1.96
CA GLU A 11 2.63 -13.98 -2.93
C GLU A 11 1.81 -13.79 -4.21
N VAL A 12 1.84 -12.58 -4.77
CA VAL A 12 0.98 -12.20 -5.89
C VAL A 12 1.85 -11.81 -7.06
N GLU A 13 1.64 -12.47 -8.20
CA GLU A 13 2.24 -12.05 -9.45
C GLU A 13 1.47 -10.86 -10.01
N VAL A 14 1.97 -9.66 -9.70
CA VAL A 14 1.40 -8.42 -10.23
C VAL A 14 2.01 -8.11 -11.58
N LYS A 15 1.17 -8.00 -12.61
CA LYS A 15 1.60 -7.59 -13.95
C LYS A 15 1.60 -6.09 -14.07
N GLU A 16 2.68 -5.52 -14.60
CA GLU A 16 2.83 -4.07 -14.80
C GLU A 16 1.65 -3.45 -15.55
N ILE A 17 1.17 -4.11 -16.61
CA ILE A 17 0.07 -3.62 -17.47
C ILE A 17 -1.25 -3.43 -16.72
N GLU A 18 -1.45 -4.11 -15.59
CA GLU A 18 -2.67 -4.04 -14.79
C GLU A 18 -2.67 -2.81 -13.87
N TRP A 19 -1.49 -2.25 -13.56
CA TRP A 19 -1.32 -1.22 -12.53
C TRP A 19 -0.53 0.01 -12.97
N HIS A 20 0.06 0.00 -14.16
CA HIS A 20 0.78 1.16 -14.68
C HIS A 20 -0.19 2.19 -15.26
N ASN A 21 -0.17 3.41 -14.72
CA ASN A 21 -0.96 4.57 -15.15
C ASN A 21 -2.46 4.26 -15.26
N LYS A 22 -3.03 3.57 -14.27
CA LYS A 22 -4.48 3.35 -14.19
C LYS A 22 -5.17 4.44 -13.42
N ASP A 23 -6.46 4.51 -13.65
CA ASP A 23 -7.42 5.40 -13.01
C ASP A 23 -8.52 4.50 -12.48
N MET A 24 -8.62 4.40 -11.16
CA MET A 24 -9.46 3.45 -10.45
C MET A 24 -10.40 4.19 -9.52
N ASP A 25 -11.62 3.67 -9.40
CA ASP A 25 -12.58 4.14 -8.41
C ASP A 25 -12.52 3.24 -7.17
N TRP A 26 -12.12 3.82 -6.05
CA TRP A 26 -12.11 3.16 -4.74
C TRP A 26 -13.22 3.69 -3.83
N SER A 27 -14.20 4.37 -4.40
CA SER A 27 -15.31 4.92 -3.64
C SER A 27 -16.15 3.80 -3.02
N GLY A 28 -16.44 3.96 -1.73
CA GLY A 28 -17.15 2.98 -0.92
C GLY A 28 -16.29 1.82 -0.39
N LYS A 29 -15.00 1.72 -0.74
CA LYS A 29 -14.12 0.67 -0.21
C LYS A 29 -13.79 0.89 1.27
N PHE A 30 -13.63 -0.20 2.01
CA PHE A 30 -13.28 -0.19 3.43
C PHE A 30 -11.84 -0.62 3.64
N PHE A 31 -11.17 0.07 4.56
CA PHE A 31 -9.81 -0.22 4.95
C PHE A 31 -9.70 -0.28 6.47
N TYR A 32 -9.08 -1.35 6.96
CA TYR A 32 -8.55 -1.37 8.33
C TYR A 32 -7.21 -0.66 8.35
N PHE A 33 -6.96 0.20 9.34
CA PHE A 33 -5.72 0.94 9.42
C PHE A 33 -5.10 0.96 10.81
N GLU A 34 -3.77 1.05 10.82
CA GLU A 34 -2.98 1.28 12.02
C GLU A 34 -1.91 2.35 11.78
N ASP A 35 -1.67 3.16 12.81
CA ASP A 35 -0.59 4.14 12.79
C ASP A 35 0.77 3.44 13.02
N VAL A 36 1.76 3.89 12.27
CA VAL A 36 3.15 3.42 12.33
C VAL A 36 4.05 4.62 12.64
N ARG A 37 4.96 4.45 13.59
CA ARG A 37 5.94 5.49 13.91
C ARG A 37 7.11 5.42 12.94
N HIS A 38 7.57 6.58 12.49
CA HIS A 38 8.79 6.70 11.69
C HIS A 38 9.96 7.14 12.56
N ALA A 39 11.15 6.61 12.27
CA ALA A 39 12.41 7.19 12.71
C ALA A 39 13.29 7.42 11.49
N PHE A 40 13.82 8.63 11.32
CA PHE A 40 14.60 9.02 10.14
C PHE A 40 13.90 8.67 8.79
N ASN A 41 12.59 8.92 8.69
CA ASN A 41 11.73 8.57 7.54
C ASN A 41 11.59 7.05 7.25
N VAL A 42 11.99 6.18 8.18
CA VAL A 42 11.85 4.72 8.06
C VAL A 42 10.79 4.23 9.04
N PRO A 43 9.81 3.42 8.60
CA PRO A 43 8.80 2.84 9.49
C PRO A 43 9.43 1.81 10.42
N LEU A 44 9.25 2.03 11.72
CA LEU A 44 9.77 1.14 12.74
C LEU A 44 8.87 -0.09 12.91
N GLY A 45 9.45 -1.28 12.88
CA GLY A 45 8.74 -2.53 13.19
C GLY A 45 7.65 -2.91 12.18
N LEU A 46 7.72 -2.44 10.92
CA LEU A 46 6.66 -2.63 9.93
C LEU A 46 6.25 -4.10 9.73
N GLU A 47 7.20 -5.04 9.76
CA GLU A 47 6.91 -6.48 9.64
C GLU A 47 6.08 -7.00 10.82
N ALA A 48 6.50 -6.70 12.06
CA ALA A 48 5.77 -7.08 13.26
C ALA A 48 4.38 -6.44 13.28
N LYS A 49 4.31 -5.14 12.94
CA LYS A 49 3.07 -4.37 12.90
C LYS A 49 2.06 -4.91 11.88
N ARG A 50 2.53 -5.38 10.71
CA ARG A 50 1.67 -6.07 9.74
C ARG A 50 1.09 -7.36 10.30
N THR A 51 1.92 -8.16 10.99
CA THR A 51 1.46 -9.41 11.60
C THR A 51 0.45 -9.15 12.71
N GLU A 52 0.72 -8.17 13.57
CA GLU A 52 -0.21 -7.72 14.62
C GLU A 52 -1.55 -7.25 14.02
N MET A 53 -1.50 -6.43 12.98
CA MET A 53 -2.70 -5.92 12.32
C MET A 53 -3.55 -7.04 11.71
N LYS A 54 -2.93 -8.04 11.08
CA LYS A 54 -3.66 -9.21 10.55
C LYS A 54 -4.35 -9.99 11.66
N GLN A 55 -3.65 -10.24 12.77
CA GLN A 55 -4.22 -10.91 13.94
C GLN A 55 -5.38 -10.10 14.54
N ASP A 56 -5.27 -8.77 14.55
CA ASP A 56 -6.33 -7.90 15.06
C ASP A 56 -7.57 -7.89 14.16
N ILE A 57 -7.37 -7.82 12.84
CA ILE A 57 -8.43 -7.97 11.83
C ILE A 57 -9.18 -9.29 12.03
N GLU A 58 -8.47 -10.41 12.12
CA GLU A 58 -9.05 -11.73 12.35
C GLU A 58 -9.80 -11.81 13.69
N ARG A 59 -9.20 -11.30 14.77
CA ARG A 59 -9.81 -11.27 16.11
C ARG A 59 -11.10 -10.46 16.15
N LYS A 60 -11.18 -9.36 15.40
CA LYS A 60 -12.35 -8.49 15.30
C LYS A 60 -13.41 -9.04 14.33
N GLY A 61 -13.13 -10.15 13.65
CA GLY A 61 -14.07 -10.80 12.73
C GLY A 61 -14.18 -10.11 11.37
N TYR A 62 -13.19 -9.28 10.99
CA TYR A 62 -13.16 -8.67 9.66
C TYR A 62 -12.55 -9.62 8.63
N THR A 63 -13.08 -9.59 7.41
CA THR A 63 -12.56 -10.37 6.29
C THR A 63 -11.60 -9.50 5.46
N MET A 64 -10.33 -9.91 5.35
CA MET A 64 -9.37 -9.25 4.44
C MET A 64 -9.65 -9.62 2.99
N ILE A 65 -9.55 -8.64 2.09
CA ILE A 65 -9.65 -8.89 0.65
C ILE A 65 -8.29 -9.37 0.14
N ASN A 66 -8.31 -10.50 -0.58
CA ASN A 66 -7.14 -11.03 -1.26
C ASN A 66 -7.03 -10.46 -2.69
N PRO A 67 -5.84 -10.06 -3.16
CA PRO A 67 -4.57 -10.08 -2.42
C PRO A 67 -4.49 -9.02 -1.32
N ASP A 68 -3.75 -9.31 -0.25
CA ASP A 68 -3.49 -8.38 0.87
C ASP A 68 -2.89 -7.05 0.38
N LEU A 69 -3.75 -6.09 0.07
CA LEU A 69 -3.39 -4.76 -0.40
C LEU A 69 -2.91 -3.93 0.79
N THR A 70 -1.68 -4.17 1.24
CA THR A 70 -1.08 -3.44 2.35
C THR A 70 -0.49 -2.11 1.87
N LEU A 71 -1.27 -1.05 2.00
CA LEU A 71 -0.89 0.30 1.62
C LEU A 71 -0.11 0.97 2.74
N HIS A 72 1.01 1.60 2.42
CA HIS A 72 1.76 2.43 3.36
C HIS A 72 1.63 3.89 2.95
N GLU A 73 1.03 4.71 3.80
CA GLU A 73 1.03 6.16 3.72
C GLU A 73 2.18 6.69 4.58
N SER A 74 3.15 7.37 3.96
CA SER A 74 4.29 7.92 4.70
C SER A 74 4.08 9.40 4.98
N GLY A 75 4.06 9.79 6.25
CA GLY A 75 4.23 11.17 6.70
C GLY A 75 5.65 11.47 7.17
N MET A 76 5.86 12.68 7.70
CA MET A 76 7.18 13.16 8.13
C MET A 76 7.61 12.59 9.50
N PHE A 77 6.64 12.20 10.34
CA PHE A 77 6.87 11.66 11.69
C PHE A 77 6.03 10.42 12.01
N THR A 78 4.91 10.27 11.33
CA THR A 78 3.98 9.15 11.46
C THR A 78 3.51 8.73 10.09
N GLY A 79 3.23 7.45 9.93
CA GLY A 79 2.60 6.88 8.75
C GLY A 79 1.43 6.02 9.14
N ARG A 80 0.76 5.48 8.13
CA ARG A 80 -0.32 4.52 8.32
C ARG A 80 -0.11 3.32 7.42
N ILE A 81 -0.47 2.17 7.95
CA ILE A 81 -0.69 0.99 7.12
C ILE A 81 -2.20 0.78 6.98
N PHE A 82 -2.62 0.44 5.78
CA PHE A 82 -4.01 0.08 5.50
C PHE A 82 -4.05 -1.30 4.87
N VAL A 83 -5.07 -2.07 5.19
CA VAL A 83 -5.44 -3.30 4.49
C VAL A 83 -6.91 -3.21 4.11
N GLU A 84 -7.21 -3.56 2.87
CA GLU A 84 -8.58 -3.61 2.36
C GLU A 84 -9.35 -4.73 3.04
N ILE A 85 -10.55 -4.41 3.55
CA ILE A 85 -11.47 -5.36 4.17
C ILE A 85 -12.81 -5.34 3.45
N GLU A 86 -13.56 -6.44 3.55
CA GLU A 86 -14.95 -6.47 3.12
C GLU A 86 -15.81 -5.49 3.93
N ASN A 87 -16.99 -5.15 3.41
CA ASN A 87 -17.92 -4.24 4.08
C ASN A 87 -18.26 -4.76 5.49
N PRO A 88 -17.81 -4.08 6.55
CA PRO A 88 -18.01 -4.56 7.90
C PRO A 88 -19.44 -4.28 8.36
N GLU A 89 -19.99 -5.17 9.18
CA GLU A 89 -21.29 -4.95 9.83
C GLU A 89 -21.24 -3.78 10.83
N GLN A 90 -20.07 -3.52 11.42
CA GLN A 90 -19.84 -2.46 12.40
C GLN A 90 -18.50 -1.75 12.15
N LEU A 91 -18.53 -0.41 12.20
CA LEU A 91 -17.35 0.44 12.06
C LEU A 91 -16.64 0.59 13.41
N ASP A 92 -15.45 0.03 13.52
CA ASP A 92 -14.49 0.29 14.60
C ASP A 92 -13.72 1.60 14.30
N ALA A 93 -13.12 2.19 15.33
CA ALA A 93 -12.23 3.35 15.22
C ALA A 93 -11.05 3.12 14.26
N ASN A 94 -10.61 1.87 14.07
CA ASN A 94 -9.55 1.48 13.14
C ASN A 94 -10.05 1.16 11.73
N VAL A 95 -11.33 1.42 11.41
CA VAL A 95 -11.89 1.23 10.09
C VAL A 95 -12.21 2.57 9.45
N ILE A 96 -11.83 2.71 8.18
CA ILE A 96 -12.19 3.87 7.36
C ILE A 96 -12.87 3.42 6.07
N GLN A 97 -14.00 4.04 5.74
CA GLN A 97 -14.56 3.97 4.41
C GLN A 97 -13.99 5.11 3.57
N PHE A 98 -13.49 4.78 2.38
CA PHE A 98 -13.19 5.79 1.39
C PHE A 98 -14.50 6.28 0.80
N GLY A 99 -14.81 7.57 0.97
CA GLY A 99 -15.95 8.25 0.34
C GLY A 99 -15.69 8.41 -1.16
N ASP A 100 -15.64 9.62 -1.69
CA ASP A 100 -15.19 9.84 -3.06
C ASP A 100 -13.68 9.67 -3.14
N ALA A 101 -13.21 8.57 -3.73
CA ALA A 101 -11.80 8.21 -3.79
C ALA A 101 -11.41 7.73 -5.18
N ARG A 102 -11.00 8.67 -6.03
CA ARG A 102 -10.36 8.36 -7.30
C ARG A 102 -8.88 8.14 -7.09
N ILE A 103 -8.39 7.00 -7.55
CA ILE A 103 -7.02 6.51 -7.30
C ILE A 103 -6.29 6.34 -8.62
N LEU A 104 -5.18 7.06 -8.75
CA LEU A 104 -4.30 6.94 -9.91
C LEU A 104 -3.09 6.12 -9.52
N THR A 105 -2.75 5.14 -10.36
CA THR A 105 -1.72 4.15 -10.02
C THR A 105 -0.51 4.25 -10.91
N ARG A 106 0.65 3.90 -10.37
CA ARG A 106 1.89 3.75 -11.13
C ARG A 106 2.66 2.55 -10.62
N TYR A 107 2.87 1.57 -11.50
CA TYR A 107 3.82 0.50 -11.26
C TYR A 107 5.24 1.04 -11.32
N TYR A 108 6.04 0.72 -10.30
CA TYR A 108 7.44 1.09 -10.20
C TYR A 108 8.30 -0.16 -9.97
N LYS A 109 9.34 -0.29 -10.79
CA LYS A 109 10.39 -1.30 -10.65
C LYS A 109 11.75 -0.61 -10.64
N GLY A 110 12.46 -0.67 -9.52
CA GLY A 110 13.74 0.00 -9.36
C GLY A 110 14.15 0.20 -7.92
N SER A 111 15.36 0.69 -7.70
CA SER A 111 15.93 0.86 -6.36
C SER A 111 15.26 1.99 -5.57
N ALA A 112 15.44 1.97 -4.24
CA ALA A 112 14.95 3.02 -3.36
C ALA A 112 15.37 4.45 -3.79
N ALA A 113 16.54 4.61 -4.42
CA ALA A 113 17.02 5.90 -4.91
C ALA A 113 16.13 6.49 -6.02
N GLY A 114 15.51 5.65 -6.85
CA GLY A 114 14.61 6.09 -7.91
C GLY A 114 13.16 6.34 -7.45
N MET A 115 12.82 5.96 -6.21
CA MET A 115 11.47 6.12 -5.66
C MET A 115 11.00 7.58 -5.66
N LYS A 116 11.88 8.51 -5.30
CA LYS A 116 11.54 9.95 -5.31
C LYS A 116 11.10 10.42 -6.68
N ARG A 117 11.82 10.00 -7.73
CA ARG A 117 11.46 10.33 -9.12
C ARG A 117 10.13 9.70 -9.51
N ALA A 118 9.90 8.44 -9.15
CA ALA A 118 8.64 7.75 -9.44
C ALA A 118 7.42 8.41 -8.77
N LEU A 119 7.59 8.94 -7.55
CA LEU A 119 6.56 9.71 -6.85
C LEU A 119 6.26 11.03 -7.57
N GLU A 120 7.28 11.75 -8.03
CA GLU A 120 7.06 12.98 -8.81
C GLU A 120 6.39 12.68 -10.15
N GLU A 121 6.78 11.61 -10.84
CA GLU A 121 6.13 11.20 -12.09
C GLU A 121 4.66 10.80 -11.87
N LEU A 122 4.31 10.16 -10.74
CA LEU A 122 2.92 9.89 -10.36
C LEU A 122 2.14 11.19 -10.09
N LYS A 123 2.74 12.16 -9.39
CA LYS A 123 2.11 13.46 -9.15
C LYS A 123 1.84 14.21 -10.44
N THR A 124 2.81 14.27 -11.35
CA THR A 124 2.64 14.88 -12.68
C THR A 124 1.53 14.18 -13.45
N PHE A 125 1.57 12.84 -13.54
CA PHE A 125 0.51 12.07 -14.20
C PHE A 125 -0.87 12.36 -13.59
N THR A 126 -0.95 12.48 -12.26
CA THR A 126 -2.21 12.78 -11.57
C THR A 126 -2.73 14.17 -11.86
N LEU A 127 -1.84 15.16 -11.87
CA LEU A 127 -2.16 16.53 -12.20
C LEU A 127 -2.62 16.66 -13.65
N ASP A 128 -1.94 16.00 -14.59
CA ASP A 128 -2.30 16.03 -16.02
C ASP A 128 -3.67 15.38 -16.27
N LYS A 129 -4.01 14.33 -15.50
CA LYS A 129 -5.23 13.54 -15.71
C LYS A 129 -6.46 14.10 -14.98
N THR A 130 -6.26 14.71 -13.82
CA THR A 130 -7.35 15.14 -12.94
C THR A 130 -7.40 16.64 -12.72
N HIS A 131 -6.34 17.38 -13.08
CA HIS A 131 -6.13 18.80 -12.76
C HIS A 131 -6.09 19.09 -11.25
N ILE A 132 -5.88 18.07 -10.42
CA ILE A 132 -5.85 18.16 -8.96
C ILE A 132 -4.55 17.50 -8.47
N LEU A 133 -3.95 18.09 -7.43
CA LEU A 133 -2.80 17.49 -6.75
C LEU A 133 -3.25 16.35 -5.83
N PRO A 134 -2.50 15.24 -5.74
CA PRO A 134 -2.82 14.14 -4.82
C PRO A 134 -2.91 14.65 -3.37
N ARG A 135 -4.01 14.30 -2.68
CA ARG A 135 -4.19 14.54 -1.24
C ARG A 135 -3.33 13.61 -0.40
N SER A 136 -3.26 12.35 -0.82
CA SER A 136 -2.49 11.29 -0.17
C SER A 136 -1.79 10.44 -1.22
N ILE A 137 -0.62 9.92 -0.87
CA ILE A 137 0.09 8.93 -1.67
C ILE A 137 0.30 7.68 -0.82
N TYR A 138 -0.06 6.54 -1.39
CA TYR A 138 0.11 5.23 -0.78
C TYR A 138 1.12 4.40 -1.58
N ILE A 139 1.84 3.53 -0.89
CA ILE A 139 2.82 2.62 -1.49
C ILE A 139 2.48 1.19 -1.09
N TRP A 140 2.29 0.31 -2.07
CA TRP A 140 2.21 -1.13 -1.86
C TRP A 140 3.52 -1.78 -2.31
N HIS A 141 4.30 -2.25 -1.34
CA HIS A 141 5.53 -2.97 -1.61
C HIS A 141 5.23 -4.43 -1.96
N LEU A 142 5.53 -4.81 -3.20
CA LEU A 142 5.34 -6.18 -3.71
C LEU A 142 6.51 -7.09 -3.35
N THR A 143 7.69 -6.50 -3.20
CA THR A 143 8.92 -7.19 -2.83
C THR A 143 9.66 -6.41 -1.76
N CYS A 144 10.21 -7.11 -0.76
CA CYS A 144 11.20 -6.53 0.16
C CYS A 144 12.62 -6.74 -0.38
N PRO A 145 13.65 -6.10 0.21
CA PRO A 145 15.05 -6.26 -0.19
C PRO A 145 15.53 -7.73 -0.21
N LYS A 146 15.01 -8.57 0.70
CA LYS A 146 15.32 -10.02 0.71
C LYS A 146 14.73 -10.74 -0.50
N CYS A 147 13.53 -10.36 -0.93
CA CYS A 147 12.82 -10.98 -2.04
C CYS A 147 13.22 -10.43 -3.40
N ALA A 148 13.73 -9.19 -3.46
CA ALA A 148 14.10 -8.52 -4.71
C ALA A 148 15.09 -9.36 -5.53
N GLY A 149 16.11 -9.95 -4.90
CA GLY A 149 17.09 -10.80 -5.59
C GLY A 149 16.47 -12.03 -6.27
N LYS A 150 15.44 -12.63 -5.67
CA LYS A 150 14.75 -13.82 -6.20
C LYS A 150 13.63 -13.48 -7.18
N ARG A 151 12.98 -12.32 -7.01
CA ARG A 151 11.76 -11.91 -7.74
C ARG A 151 12.02 -10.87 -8.83
N GLY A 152 13.29 -10.67 -9.20
CA GLY A 152 13.70 -9.85 -10.34
C GLY A 152 13.71 -8.35 -10.07
N GLY A 153 14.03 -7.93 -8.84
CA GLY A 153 14.22 -6.54 -8.40
C GLY A 153 13.16 -6.05 -7.42
N ASP A 154 13.37 -4.82 -6.93
CA ASP A 154 12.43 -4.09 -6.08
C ASP A 154 11.23 -3.62 -6.92
N LYS A 155 10.02 -4.03 -6.52
CA LYS A 155 8.75 -3.72 -7.17
C LYS A 155 7.78 -3.10 -6.18
N SER A 156 7.11 -2.05 -6.58
CA SER A 156 6.08 -1.38 -5.78
C SER A 156 5.01 -0.79 -6.68
N ILE A 157 3.79 -0.68 -6.16
CA ILE A 157 2.72 0.10 -6.80
C ILE A 157 2.52 1.36 -5.98
N LEU A 158 2.52 2.50 -6.66
CA LEU A 158 2.25 3.80 -6.08
C LEU A 158 0.81 4.17 -6.39
N PHE A 159 0.11 4.75 -5.42
CA PHE A 159 -1.28 5.15 -5.54
C PHE A 159 -1.40 6.61 -5.12
N ALA A 160 -2.00 7.44 -5.97
CA ALA A 160 -2.33 8.83 -5.69
C ALA A 160 -3.83 8.95 -5.52
N LYS A 161 -4.28 9.43 -4.36
CA LYS A 161 -5.68 9.73 -4.10
C LYS A 161 -5.96 11.21 -4.32
N VAL A 162 -6.98 11.51 -5.12
CA VAL A 162 -7.51 12.86 -5.33
C VAL A 162 -8.84 13.03 -4.61
#